data_AF-A0A0C9UCU1-F1
#
_entry.id   AF-A0A0C9UCU1-F1
#
_cell.length_a   1.000
_cell.length_b   1.000
_cell.length_c   1.000
_cell.angle_alpha   90.00
_cell.angle_beta   90.00
_cell.angle_gamma   90.00
#
_symmetry.space_group_name_H-M   'P 1'
#
loop_
_entity.id
_entity.type
_entity.pdbx_description
1 polymer ?
#
loop_
_entity_poly.entity_id
_entity_poly.type
_entity_poly.pdbx_seq_one_letter_code
_entity_poly.pdbx_strand_id
1 'polypeptide(L)'
;MASSTATVRPNQAPVKVICVGLGRTGTFSLSKALETLGFGPAYHLTTLVHERNDFPFWMRLSENGGSPEQFDDIFAGFVSILDYPAVMHAAELLEAYPEAKFIFSDRDPAKWEQSIHSTFMDLVDLAKREDNSPLVKDFLDWGINCVGISPQTA
;
A
#
# COMPACT_ATOMS: atom_id res chain seq x y z
N MET A 1 1.84 -13.52 30.93
CA MET A 1 2.01 -13.05 29.55
C MET A 1 2.94 -11.86 29.62
N ALA A 2 4.16 -11.98 29.09
CA ALA A 2 5.10 -10.86 29.10
C ALA A 2 4.56 -9.80 28.15
N SER A 3 4.19 -8.64 28.69
CA SER A 3 3.94 -7.44 27.91
C SER A 3 5.26 -7.08 27.26
N SER A 4 5.44 -7.44 25.98
CA SER A 4 6.55 -6.95 25.18
C SER A 4 6.38 -5.45 25.10
N THR A 5 7.17 -4.69 25.86
CA THR A 5 7.27 -3.25 25.65
C THR A 5 7.96 -3.05 24.32
N ALA A 6 7.18 -2.94 23.25
CA ALA A 6 7.68 -2.48 21.96
C ALA A 6 8.40 -1.16 22.22
N THR A 7 9.71 -1.15 22.02
CA THR A 7 10.51 0.06 22.14
C THR A 7 10.06 1.02 21.04
N VAL A 8 9.35 2.08 21.42
CA VAL A 8 8.91 3.12 20.49
C VAL A 8 10.14 3.69 19.79
N ARG A 9 10.18 3.58 18.46
CA ARG A 9 11.29 4.08 17.67
C ARG A 9 11.28 5.62 17.71
N PRO A 10 12.43 6.31 17.78
CA PRO A 10 12.48 7.77 17.97
C PRO A 10 11.69 8.58 16.92
N ASN A 11 11.61 8.05 15.70
CA ASN A 11 10.91 8.65 14.57
C ASN A 11 9.67 7.84 14.16
N GLN A 12 9.10 7.05 15.07
CA GLN A 12 7.99 6.17 14.73
C GLN A 12 6.83 6.94 14.09
N ALA A 13 6.41 6.52 12.88
CA ALA A 13 5.28 7.14 12.22
C ALA A 13 4.01 6.99 13.08
N PRO A 14 3.09 7.97 13.06
CA PRO A 14 1.91 7.99 13.92
C PRO A 14 0.80 7.05 13.44
N VAL A 15 1.16 5.94 12.80
CA VAL A 15 0.23 4.96 12.20
C VAL A 15 -0.62 4.32 13.29
N LYS A 16 -1.94 4.40 13.12
CA LYS A 16 -2.94 3.85 14.04
C LYS A 16 -3.87 2.86 13.38
N VAL A 17 -4.08 2.95 12.06
CA VAL A 17 -4.97 2.06 11.32
C VAL A 17 -4.28 1.59 10.05
N ILE A 18 -4.31 0.29 9.79
CA ILE A 18 -3.75 -0.31 8.59
C ILE A 18 -4.83 -1.16 7.92
N CYS A 19 -5.14 -0.86 6.66
CA CYS A 19 -5.97 -1.72 5.84
C CYS A 19 -5.10 -2.74 5.13
N VAL A 20 -5.38 -4.03 5.36
CA VAL A 20 -4.74 -5.17 4.70
C VAL A 20 -5.61 -5.77 3.59
N GLY A 21 -6.67 -5.05 3.18
CA GLY A 21 -7.44 -5.37 1.98
C GLY A 21 -6.73 -4.87 0.72
N LEU A 22 -6.76 -5.68 -0.33
CA LEU A 22 -6.19 -5.34 -1.63
C LEU A 22 -6.86 -4.10 -2.22
N GLY A 23 -6.17 -3.39 -3.12
CA GLY A 23 -6.81 -2.36 -3.93
C GLY A 23 -8.05 -2.89 -4.63
N ARG A 24 -9.03 -2.00 -4.87
CA ARG A 24 -10.36 -2.34 -5.44
C ARG A 24 -11.27 -3.19 -4.52
N THR A 25 -10.97 -3.26 -3.23
CA THR A 25 -11.89 -3.76 -2.19
C THR A 25 -12.59 -2.64 -1.42
N GLY A 26 -12.58 -1.40 -1.96
CA GLY A 26 -13.18 -0.22 -1.32
C GLY A 26 -12.21 0.63 -0.50
N THR A 27 -10.90 0.43 -0.67
CA THR A 27 -9.80 1.15 0.00
C THR A 27 -9.92 2.67 -0.06
N PHE A 28 -10.30 3.24 -1.21
CA PHE A 28 -10.48 4.69 -1.35
C PHE A 28 -11.67 5.24 -0.55
N SER A 29 -12.81 4.53 -0.53
CA SER A 29 -13.94 4.93 0.30
C SER A 29 -13.60 4.80 1.79
N LEU A 30 -12.86 3.75 2.16
CA LEU A 30 -12.38 3.54 3.52
C LEU A 30 -11.41 4.63 3.96
N SER A 31 -10.48 5.06 3.09
CA SER A 31 -9.54 6.15 3.43
C SER A 31 -10.28 7.45 3.75
N LYS A 32 -11.29 7.81 2.95
CA LYS A 32 -12.14 8.99 3.20
C LYS A 32 -12.98 8.86 4.47
N ALA A 33 -13.49 7.66 4.76
CA ALA A 33 -14.21 7.41 6.01
C ALA A 33 -13.28 7.56 7.23
N LEU A 34 -12.06 7.02 7.16
CA LEU A 34 -11.06 7.14 8.24
C LEU A 34 -10.64 8.59 8.46
N GLU A 35 -10.40 9.35 7.38
CA GLU A 35 -10.14 10.79 7.47
C GLU A 35 -11.28 11.53 8.19
N THR A 36 -12.53 11.23 7.82
CA THR A 36 -13.72 11.82 8.45
C THR A 36 -13.83 11.48 9.93
N LEU A 37 -13.42 10.27 10.33
CA LEU A 37 -13.43 9.80 11.72
C LEU A 37 -12.24 10.29 12.55
N GLY A 38 -11.35 11.13 12.00
CA GLY A 38 -10.19 11.66 12.71
C GLY A 38 -8.96 10.75 12.68
N PHE A 39 -8.94 9.76 11.78
CA PHE A 39 -7.79 8.90 11.50
C PHE A 39 -7.05 9.31 10.22
N GLY A 40 -7.20 10.57 9.80
CA GLY A 40 -6.41 11.17 8.72
C GLY A 40 -5.10 11.79 9.22
N PRO A 41 -4.13 12.08 8.32
CA PRO A 41 -4.15 11.79 6.89
C PRO A 41 -4.01 10.29 6.57
N ALA A 42 -4.58 9.85 5.46
CA ALA A 42 -4.48 8.46 5.00
C ALA A 42 -3.50 8.32 3.83
N TYR A 43 -2.50 7.43 3.97
CA TYR A 43 -1.64 7.02 2.86
C TYR A 43 -2.41 6.03 1.98
N HIS A 44 -2.45 6.29 0.69
CA HIS A 44 -3.18 5.50 -0.30
C HIS A 44 -2.44 5.52 -1.64
N LEU A 45 -2.72 4.60 -2.55
CA LEU A 45 -2.13 4.58 -3.90
C LEU A 45 -2.26 5.95 -4.61
N THR A 46 -3.35 6.66 -4.38
CA THR A 46 -3.58 8.01 -4.92
C THR A 46 -2.57 9.05 -4.41
N THR A 47 -2.11 8.93 -3.16
CA THR A 47 -1.05 9.78 -2.61
C THR A 47 0.25 9.59 -3.38
N LEU A 48 0.59 8.33 -3.67
CA LEU A 48 1.79 7.98 -4.44
C LEU A 48 1.71 8.45 -5.90
N VAL A 49 0.51 8.45 -6.51
CA VAL A 49 0.34 8.88 -7.91
C VAL A 49 0.24 10.41 -8.04
N HIS A 50 -0.38 11.10 -7.08
CA HIS A 50 -0.76 12.51 -7.24
C HIS A 50 -0.02 13.50 -6.33
N GLU A 51 0.51 13.06 -5.19
CA GLU A 51 0.99 13.95 -4.12
C GLU A 51 2.47 13.77 -3.79
N ARG A 52 2.96 12.52 -3.79
CA ARG A 52 4.34 12.17 -3.44
C ARG A 52 4.92 11.18 -4.43
N ASN A 53 6.05 11.51 -5.05
CA ASN A 53 6.79 10.58 -5.91
C ASN A 53 7.57 9.54 -5.09
N ASP A 54 6.85 8.65 -4.39
CA ASP A 54 7.44 7.63 -3.53
C ASP A 54 7.84 6.35 -4.30
N PHE A 55 7.65 6.28 -5.62
CA PHE A 55 8.02 5.11 -6.44
C PHE A 55 9.48 4.64 -6.22
N PRO A 56 10.51 5.52 -6.22
CA PRO A 56 11.89 5.12 -5.94
C PRO A 56 12.08 4.47 -4.56
N PHE A 57 11.26 4.86 -3.59
CA PHE A 57 11.32 4.32 -2.24
C PHE A 57 10.80 2.88 -2.22
N TRP A 58 9.63 2.65 -2.80
CA TRP A 58 8.98 1.34 -2.79
C TRP A 58 9.75 0.27 -3.54
N MET A 59 10.44 0.59 -4.64
CA MET A 59 11.29 -0.41 -5.30
C MET A 59 12.47 -0.87 -4.43
N ARG A 60 13.08 0.06 -3.68
CA ARG A 60 14.17 -0.32 -2.77
C ARG A 60 13.67 -1.25 -1.67
N LEU A 61 12.43 -1.09 -1.23
CA LEU A 61 11.78 -2.04 -0.31
C LEU A 61 11.47 -3.37 -0.98
N SER A 62 10.99 -3.37 -2.23
CA SER A 62 10.68 -4.63 -2.93
C SER A 62 11.92 -5.51 -3.16
N GLU A 63 13.10 -4.90 -3.29
CA GLU A 63 14.37 -5.62 -3.47
C GLU A 63 14.93 -6.19 -2.16
N ASN A 64 14.74 -5.49 -1.03
CA ASN A 64 15.45 -5.78 0.22
C ASN A 64 14.54 -6.19 1.39
N GLY A 65 13.22 -6.22 1.18
CA GLY A 65 12.23 -6.25 2.25
C GLY A 65 12.05 -4.88 2.91
N GLY A 66 10.94 -4.70 3.63
CA GLY A 66 10.67 -3.47 4.38
C GLY A 66 11.14 -3.58 5.83
N SER A 67 11.99 -2.65 6.27
CA SER A 67 12.31 -2.47 7.69
C SER A 67 11.29 -1.55 8.36
N PRO A 68 11.08 -1.68 9.68
CA PRO A 68 10.27 -0.73 10.43
C PRO A 68 10.69 0.73 10.16
N GLU A 69 11.97 1.06 10.22
CA GLU A 69 12.49 2.44 10.04
C GLU A 69 12.17 2.99 8.65
N GLN A 70 12.22 2.14 7.62
CA GLN A 70 11.81 2.53 6.28
C GLN A 70 10.31 2.86 6.24
N PHE A 71 9.47 2.08 6.92
CA PHE A 71 8.06 2.42 7.02
C PHE A 71 7.82 3.74 7.77
N ASP A 72 8.62 4.04 8.79
CA ASP A 72 8.52 5.32 9.50
C ASP A 72 8.81 6.52 8.58
N ASP A 73 9.83 6.39 7.72
CA ASP A 73 10.22 7.45 6.80
C ASP A 73 9.12 7.72 5.76
N ILE A 74 8.55 6.68 5.15
CA ILE A 74 7.53 6.87 4.12
C ILE A 74 6.18 7.28 4.69
N PHE A 75 5.81 6.76 5.86
CA PHE A 75 4.54 7.06 6.52
C PHE A 75 4.61 8.23 7.49
N ALA A 76 5.72 8.98 7.48
CA ALA A 76 5.84 10.22 8.26
C ALA A 76 4.63 11.14 8.02
N GLY A 77 3.87 11.40 9.09
CA GLY A 77 2.67 12.24 9.06
C GLY A 77 1.36 11.55 8.68
N PHE A 78 1.38 10.26 8.34
CA PHE A 78 0.16 9.49 8.03
C PHE A 78 -0.31 8.68 9.24
N VAL A 79 -1.62 8.71 9.46
CA VAL A 79 -2.28 8.02 10.58
C VAL A 79 -2.94 6.71 10.13
N SER A 80 -3.39 6.66 8.87
CA SER A 80 -3.98 5.46 8.28
C SER A 80 -3.22 5.03 7.03
N ILE A 81 -2.95 3.74 6.86
CA ILE A 81 -2.23 3.19 5.70
C ILE A 81 -3.12 2.20 4.97
N LEU A 82 -3.32 2.39 3.66
CA LEU A 82 -4.22 1.58 2.85
C LEU A 82 -3.68 1.37 1.45
N ASP A 83 -4.22 0.34 0.78
CA ASP A 83 -4.02 0.07 -0.65
C ASP A 83 -2.55 -0.24 -1.02
N TYR A 84 -2.28 -0.35 -2.32
CA TYR A 84 -0.96 -0.57 -2.87
C TYR A 84 -0.07 0.67 -2.71
N PRO A 85 1.25 0.46 -2.57
CA PRO A 85 1.93 -0.84 -2.45
C PRO A 85 2.02 -1.37 -1.01
N ALA A 86 1.57 -0.59 -0.01
CA ALA A 86 1.73 -0.94 1.41
C ALA A 86 1.12 -2.30 1.79
N VAL A 87 -0.03 -2.66 1.22
CA VAL A 87 -0.68 -3.97 1.47
C VAL A 87 0.23 -5.17 1.13
N MET A 88 1.20 -5.00 0.24
CA MET A 88 2.15 -6.07 -0.11
C MET A 88 3.15 -6.38 1.01
N HIS A 89 3.25 -5.51 2.00
CA HIS A 89 4.13 -5.63 3.16
C HIS A 89 3.33 -5.83 4.45
N ALA A 90 2.13 -6.43 4.38
CA ALA A 90 1.23 -6.54 5.53
C ALA A 90 1.86 -7.24 6.75
N ALA A 91 2.73 -8.22 6.54
CA ALA A 91 3.42 -8.93 7.61
C ALA A 91 4.44 -8.02 8.29
N GLU A 92 5.27 -7.33 7.52
CA GLU A 92 6.28 -6.41 8.03
C GLU A 92 5.63 -5.17 8.70
N LEU A 93 4.48 -4.72 8.19
CA LEU A 93 3.68 -3.66 8.81
C LEU A 93 3.07 -4.09 10.15
N LEU A 94 2.66 -5.35 10.28
CA LEU A 94 2.21 -5.91 11.56
C LEU A 94 3.32 -5.90 12.61
N GLU A 95 4.54 -6.24 12.21
CA GLU A 95 5.72 -6.19 13.06
C GLU A 95 6.14 -4.75 13.41
N ALA A 96 6.09 -3.85 12.44
CA ALA A 96 6.48 -2.45 12.61
C ALA A 96 5.49 -1.65 13.47
N TYR A 97 4.19 -1.92 13.35
CA TYR A 97 3.13 -1.19 14.05
C TYR A 97 2.19 -2.15 14.81
N PRO A 98 2.69 -2.87 15.84
CA PRO A 98 1.90 -3.88 16.55
C PRO A 98 0.70 -3.29 17.31
N GLU A 99 0.74 -2.00 17.63
CA GLU A 99 -0.35 -1.28 18.32
C GLU A 99 -1.42 -0.73 17.36
N ALA A 100 -1.18 -0.76 16.05
CA ALA A 100 -2.17 -0.32 15.07
C ALA A 100 -3.37 -1.29 15.01
N LYS A 101 -4.52 -0.75 14.63
CA LYS A 101 -5.71 -1.57 14.32
C LYS A 101 -5.66 -1.98 12.85
N PHE A 102 -5.95 -3.25 12.59
CA PHE A 102 -5.95 -3.81 11.24
C PHE A 102 -7.39 -3.99 10.74
N ILE A 103 -7.64 -3.55 9.51
CA ILE A 103 -8.91 -3.71 8.81
C ILE A 103 -8.66 -4.58 7.59
N PHE A 104 -9.44 -5.65 7.41
CA PHE A 104 -9.46 -6.42 6.19
C PHE A 104 -10.76 -6.12 5.43
N SER A 105 -10.64 -5.49 4.26
CA SER A 105 -11.74 -5.31 3.33
C SER A 105 -11.66 -6.37 2.24
N ASP A 106 -12.78 -7.06 2.01
CA ASP A 106 -12.88 -8.11 1.00
C ASP A 106 -13.90 -7.77 -0.08
N ARG A 107 -13.87 -8.59 -1.13
CA ARG A 107 -14.79 -8.53 -2.26
C ARG A 107 -14.87 -9.91 -2.88
N ASP A 108 -16.01 -10.22 -3.50
CA ASP A 108 -16.12 -11.40 -4.35
C ASP A 108 -14.94 -11.45 -5.36
N PRO A 109 -14.16 -12.54 -5.42
CA PRO A 109 -12.94 -12.60 -6.22
C PRO A 109 -13.15 -12.31 -7.71
N ALA A 110 -14.23 -12.83 -8.30
CA ALA A 110 -14.51 -12.62 -9.72
C ALA A 110 -14.86 -11.15 -10.01
N LYS A 111 -15.64 -10.51 -9.14
CA LYS A 111 -15.92 -9.07 -9.24
C LYS A 111 -14.69 -8.21 -8.97
N TRP A 112 -13.82 -8.64 -8.07
CA TRP A 112 -12.55 -7.96 -7.79
C TRP A 112 -11.64 -8.00 -9.01
N GLU A 113 -11.43 -9.17 -9.61
CA GLU A 113 -10.60 -9.38 -10.80
C GLU A 113 -11.08 -8.48 -11.96
N GLN A 114 -12.37 -8.49 -12.27
CA GLN A 114 -12.94 -7.59 -13.29
C GLN A 114 -12.68 -6.10 -12.96
N SER A 115 -12.78 -5.73 -11.68
CA SER A 115 -12.63 -4.34 -11.23
C SER A 115 -11.18 -3.85 -11.18
N ILE A 116 -10.19 -4.73 -10.99
CA ILE A 116 -8.77 -4.39 -10.98
C ILE A 116 -8.23 -4.32 -12.41
N HIS A 117 -8.68 -5.18 -13.31
CA HIS A 117 -8.34 -5.08 -14.73
C HIS A 117 -8.81 -3.77 -15.36
N SER A 118 -10.08 -3.40 -15.16
CA SER A 118 -10.68 -2.16 -15.69
C SER A 118 -10.21 -0.85 -15.04
N THR A 119 -9.21 -0.88 -14.16
CA THR A 119 -8.74 0.34 -13.48
C THR A 119 -7.24 0.34 -13.26
N PHE A 120 -6.72 -0.65 -12.55
CA PHE A 120 -5.31 -0.69 -12.20
C PHE A 120 -4.44 -1.10 -13.38
N MET A 121 -4.89 -2.09 -14.18
CA MET A 121 -4.12 -2.48 -15.37
C MET A 121 -4.10 -1.35 -16.41
N ASP A 122 -5.20 -0.61 -16.58
CA ASP A 122 -5.21 0.59 -17.43
C ASP A 122 -4.25 1.68 -16.93
N LEU A 123 -4.15 1.88 -15.60
CA LEU A 123 -3.18 2.80 -15.00
C LEU A 123 -1.74 2.33 -15.20
N VAL A 124 -1.48 1.03 -15.07
CA VAL A 124 -0.17 0.43 -15.35
C VAL A 124 0.21 0.65 -16.82
N ASP A 125 -0.71 0.41 -17.75
CA ASP A 125 -0.48 0.62 -19.18
C ASP A 125 -0.23 2.09 -19.52
N LEU A 126 -0.94 3.01 -18.86
CA LEU A 126 -0.67 4.44 -19.00
C LEU A 126 0.71 4.81 -18.44
N ALA A 127 1.04 4.36 -17.24
CA ALA A 127 2.34 4.63 -16.61
C ALA A 127 3.50 4.10 -17.48
N LYS A 128 3.36 2.90 -18.06
CA LYS A 128 4.33 2.34 -19.03
C LYS A 128 4.51 3.18 -20.29
N ARG A 129 3.48 3.92 -20.73
CA ARG A 129 3.57 4.83 -21.89
C ARG A 129 4.24 6.15 -21.53
N GLU A 130 4.01 6.66 -20.32
CA GLU A 130 4.58 7.94 -19.85
C GLU A 130 6.05 7.80 -19.45
N ASP A 131 6.40 6.73 -18.74
CA ASP A 131 7.77 6.41 -18.32
C ASP A 131 8.04 4.91 -18.50
N ASN A 132 8.73 4.58 -19.59
CA ASN A 132 9.17 3.23 -19.90
C ASN A 132 10.60 2.94 -19.41
N SER A 133 11.08 3.68 -18.40
CA SER A 133 12.34 3.35 -17.76
C SER A 133 12.28 1.94 -17.16
N PRO A 134 13.42 1.21 -17.14
CA PRO A 134 13.48 -0.11 -16.50
C PRO A 134 12.95 -0.08 -15.07
N LEU A 135 13.21 1.03 -14.38
CA LEU A 135 12.78 1.32 -13.03
C LEU A 135 11.25 1.24 -12.86
N VAL A 136 10.50 2.04 -13.62
CA VAL A 136 9.03 2.04 -13.56
C VAL A 136 8.47 0.71 -14.03
N LYS A 137 9.07 0.10 -15.06
CA LYS A 137 8.66 -1.21 -15.55
C LYS A 137 8.80 -2.29 -14.48
N ASP A 138 9.93 -2.37 -13.79
CA ASP A 138 10.21 -3.39 -12.79
C ASP A 138 9.30 -3.24 -11.56
N PHE A 139 9.01 -2.01 -11.13
CA PHE A 139 8.02 -1.74 -10.08
C PHE A 139 6.62 -2.22 -10.45
N LEU A 140 6.16 -1.89 -11.65
CA LEU A 140 4.82 -2.25 -12.12
C LEU A 140 4.71 -3.76 -12.32
N ASP A 141 5.74 -4.42 -12.86
CA ASP A 141 5.78 -5.86 -13.04
C ASP A 141 5.85 -6.58 -11.67
N TRP A 142 6.59 -6.06 -10.69
CA TRP A 142 6.55 -6.54 -9.31
C TRP A 142 5.13 -6.43 -8.73
N GLY A 143 4.48 -5.27 -8.91
CA GLY A 143 3.11 -5.03 -8.47
C GLY A 143 2.11 -6.01 -9.08
N ILE A 144 2.16 -6.22 -10.40
CA ILE A 144 1.29 -7.19 -11.10
C ILE A 144 1.50 -8.61 -10.57
N ASN A 145 2.76 -9.05 -10.44
CA ASN A 145 3.09 -10.39 -9.94
C ASN A 145 2.59 -10.60 -8.50
N CYS A 146 2.76 -9.59 -7.67
CA CYS A 146 2.30 -9.56 -6.28
C CYS A 146 0.77 -9.68 -6.15
N VAL A 147 0.03 -9.07 -7.07
CA VAL A 147 -1.43 -9.10 -7.06
C VAL A 147 -1.97 -10.42 -7.63
N GLY A 148 -1.13 -11.22 -8.30
CA GLY A 148 -1.51 -12.52 -8.87
C GLY A 148 -2.42 -12.40 -10.10
N ILE A 149 -2.48 -11.23 -10.72
CA ILE A 149 -3.29 -11.00 -11.92
C ILE A 149 -2.46 -11.31 -13.15
N SER A 150 -2.89 -12.30 -13.92
CA SER A 150 -2.29 -12.56 -15.23
C SER A 150 -2.79 -11.53 -16.24
N PRO A 151 -1.95 -11.04 -17.17
CA PRO A 151 -2.44 -10.30 -18.32
C PRO A 151 -3.52 -11.12 -19.03
N GLN A 152 -4.65 -10.48 -19.37
CA GLN A 152 -5.66 -11.14 -20.19
C GLN A 152 -5.04 -11.40 -21.56
N THR A 153 -4.88 -12.67 -21.93
CA THR A 153 -4.57 -13.03 -23.31
C THR A 153 -5.74 -12.56 -24.17
N ALA A 154 -5.46 -11.61 -25.06
CA ALA A 154 -6.40 -11.15 -26.09
C ALA A 154 -6.79 -12.28 -27.05
#